data_AF-A0A2N1S4D2-F1
#
_entry.id   AF-A0A2N1S4D2-F1
#
_cell.length_a   1.000
_cell.length_b   1.000
_cell.length_c   1.000
_cell.angle_alpha   90.00
_cell.angle_beta   90.00
_cell.angle_gamma   90.00
#
_symmetry.space_group_name_H-M   'P 1'
#
loop_
_entity.id
_entity.type
_entity.pdbx_description
1 polymer ?
#
loop_
_entity_poly.entity_id
_entity_poly.type
_entity_poly.pdbx_seq_one_letter_code
_entity_poly.pdbx_strand_id
1 'polypeptide(L)'
;MATIVEKNTDGAAEVLSRHLKSGALAIIPCDTIYGIVGVVPSSESALRTVKGRPETKPFIQLVTLDMAKKIAVKPIPSEILALWPGPLTVIAKRSERKGTVKRSLSRASAGNVRIHTSPLGAEKEA
;
A
#
# COMPACT_ATOMS: atom_id res chain seq x y z
N MET A 1 5.13 19.65 -12.35
CA MET A 1 6.23 20.15 -11.50
C MET A 1 6.33 19.22 -10.29
N ALA A 2 7.52 18.76 -9.93
CA ALA A 2 7.69 17.82 -8.80
C ALA A 2 7.99 18.60 -7.51
N THR A 3 7.40 18.18 -6.39
CA THR A 3 7.72 18.69 -5.06
C THR A 3 8.67 17.71 -4.38
N ILE A 4 9.79 18.22 -3.86
CA ILE A 4 10.77 17.43 -3.08
C ILE A 4 10.63 17.86 -1.63
N VAL A 5 10.50 16.89 -0.74
CA VAL A 5 10.40 17.09 0.71
C VAL A 5 11.38 16.13 1.38
N GLU A 6 12.16 16.63 2.32
CA GLU A 6 13.04 15.77 3.12
C GLU A 6 12.21 14.92 4.09
N LYS A 7 12.57 13.64 4.22
CA LYS A 7 11.81 12.67 5.02
C LYS A 7 11.64 13.12 6.48
N ASN A 8 12.66 13.72 7.06
CA ASN A 8 12.74 14.02 8.49
C ASN A 8 12.28 15.44 8.83
N THR A 9 11.62 16.15 7.90
CA THR A 9 11.04 17.46 8.16
C THR A 9 9.65 17.31 8.80
N ASP A 10 9.38 18.10 9.84
CA ASP A 10 8.04 18.20 10.41
C ASP A 10 7.00 18.53 9.33
N GLY A 11 5.92 17.75 9.29
CA GLY A 11 4.86 17.93 8.29
C GLY A 11 5.08 17.20 6.95
N ALA A 12 6.18 16.47 6.77
CA ALA A 12 6.43 15.71 5.54
C ALA A 12 5.32 14.68 5.25
N ALA A 13 4.83 13.99 6.28
CA ALA A 13 3.72 13.05 6.17
C ALA A 13 2.41 13.74 5.76
N GLU A 14 2.12 14.93 6.28
CA GLU A 14 0.95 15.74 5.93
C GLU A 14 1.00 16.19 4.47
N VAL A 15 2.17 16.62 3.98
CA VAL A 15 2.38 16.98 2.58
C VAL A 15 2.16 15.77 1.67
N LEU A 16 2.76 14.62 2.01
CA LEU A 16 2.56 13.36 1.29
C LEU A 16 1.07 12.97 1.26
N SER A 17 0.40 13.02 2.42
CA SER A 17 -1.02 12.70 2.54
C SER A 17 -1.89 13.57 1.63
N ARG A 18 -1.62 14.89 1.60
CA ARG A 18 -2.33 15.83 0.73
C ARG A 18 -2.12 15.51 -0.75
N HIS A 19 -0.88 15.20 -1.14
CA HIS A 19 -0.53 14.85 -2.52
C HIS A 19 -1.20 13.54 -2.96
N LEU A 20 -1.19 12.53 -2.10
CA LEU A 20 -1.85 11.25 -2.37
C LEU A 20 -3.38 11.40 -2.45
N LYS A 21 -3.98 12.22 -1.58
CA LYS A 21 -5.43 12.50 -1.58
C LYS A 21 -5.90 13.26 -2.81
N SER A 22 -5.05 14.07 -3.45
CA SER A 22 -5.39 14.73 -4.72
C SER A 22 -5.32 13.78 -5.93
N GLY A 23 -4.94 12.51 -5.73
CA GLY A 23 -4.81 11.51 -6.79
C GLY A 23 -3.44 11.52 -7.47
N ALA A 24 -2.50 12.34 -7.00
CA ALA A 24 -1.13 12.35 -7.51
C ALA A 24 -0.31 11.17 -6.95
N LEU A 25 0.78 10.85 -7.67
CA LEU A 25 1.72 9.81 -7.28
C LEU A 25 2.88 10.41 -6.49
N ALA A 26 3.48 9.62 -5.60
CA ALA A 26 4.67 10.02 -4.85
C ALA A 26 5.77 8.96 -4.96
N ILE A 27 7.01 9.39 -4.81
CA ILE A 27 8.16 8.50 -4.60
C ILE A 27 8.54 8.62 -3.13
N ILE A 28 8.51 7.51 -2.40
CA ILE A 28 8.83 7.48 -0.96
C ILE A 28 9.98 6.50 -0.67
N PRO A 29 10.83 6.79 0.32
CA PRO A 29 11.76 5.79 0.83
C PRO A 29 11.00 4.66 1.53
N CYS A 30 11.43 3.42 1.32
CA CYS A 30 10.96 2.26 2.09
C CYS A 30 12.16 1.48 2.63
N ASP A 31 11.91 0.45 3.44
CA ASP A 31 12.96 -0.30 4.14
C ASP A 31 13.95 -0.99 3.20
N THR A 32 13.53 -1.34 1.97
CA THR A 32 14.35 -2.06 0.99
C THR A 32 14.73 -1.21 -0.22
N ILE A 33 13.76 -0.55 -0.84
CA ILE A 33 13.94 0.29 -2.04
C ILE A 33 12.94 1.45 -2.01
N TYR A 34 13.15 2.45 -2.86
CA TYR A 34 12.15 3.49 -3.07
C TYR A 34 10.89 2.94 -3.76
N GLY A 35 9.72 3.33 -3.25
CA GLY A 35 8.41 2.97 -3.78
C GLY A 35 7.78 4.13 -4.55
N ILE A 36 7.23 3.86 -5.74
CA ILE A 36 6.26 4.77 -6.36
C ILE A 36 4.88 4.36 -5.86
N VAL A 37 4.22 5.27 -5.15
CA VAL A 37 2.98 5.00 -4.43
C VAL A 37 1.86 5.91 -4.91
N GLY A 38 0.63 5.42 -4.75
CA GLY A 38 -0.59 6.12 -5.09
C GLY A 38 -1.77 5.52 -4.33
N VAL A 39 -2.82 6.30 -4.10
CA VAL A 39 -4.06 5.82 -3.48
C VAL A 39 -4.81 4.91 -4.45
N VAL A 40 -5.19 3.73 -4.00
CA VAL A 40 -6.05 2.80 -4.74
C VAL A 40 -7.51 3.01 -4.30
N PRO A 41 -8.49 3.07 -5.22
CA PRO A 41 -8.35 2.81 -6.66
C PRO A 41 -8.03 4.05 -7.52
N SER A 42 -8.05 5.26 -6.96
CA SER A 42 -8.08 6.51 -7.74
C SER A 42 -6.86 6.75 -8.64
N SER A 43 -5.67 6.31 -8.23
CA SER A 43 -4.40 6.58 -8.93
C SER A 43 -3.79 5.34 -9.59
N GLU A 44 -4.46 4.19 -9.56
CA GLU A 44 -3.87 2.93 -10.05
C GLU A 44 -3.54 2.97 -11.54
N SER A 45 -4.43 3.55 -12.36
CA SER A 45 -4.19 3.72 -13.80
C SER A 45 -2.92 4.54 -14.07
N ALA A 46 -2.78 5.69 -13.39
CA ALA A 46 -1.58 6.52 -13.50
C ALA A 46 -0.32 5.76 -13.05
N LEU A 47 -0.40 5.01 -11.94
CA LEU A 47 0.72 4.21 -11.44
C LEU A 47 1.13 3.11 -12.42
N ARG A 48 0.17 2.44 -13.07
CA ARG A 48 0.45 1.45 -14.12
C ARG A 48 1.13 2.07 -15.33
N THR A 49 0.65 3.21 -15.80
CA THR A 49 1.25 3.94 -16.93
C THR A 49 2.69 4.30 -16.64
N VAL A 50 2.98 4.88 -15.46
CA VAL A 50 4.34 5.25 -15.06
C VAL A 50 5.25 4.01 -14.91
N LYS A 51 4.71 2.91 -14.38
CA LYS A 51 5.49 1.67 -14.17
C LYS A 51 5.58 0.78 -15.42
N GLY A 52 4.85 1.08 -16.50
CA GLY A 52 4.68 0.17 -17.64
C GLY A 52 4.12 -1.20 -17.23
N ARG A 53 3.25 -1.26 -16.21
CA ARG A 53 2.83 -2.53 -15.58
C ARG A 53 1.48 -3.02 -16.14
N PRO A 54 1.40 -4.24 -16.69
CA PRO A 54 0.15 -4.76 -17.24
C PRO A 54 -0.89 -5.02 -16.15
N GLU A 55 -2.18 -4.99 -16.52
CA GLU A 55 -3.30 -5.25 -15.61
C GLU A 55 -3.22 -6.63 -14.93
N THR A 56 -2.63 -7.62 -15.61
CA THR A 56 -2.44 -8.99 -15.11
C THR A 56 -1.51 -9.07 -13.90
N LYS A 57 -0.71 -8.02 -13.63
CA LYS A 57 0.26 -8.00 -12.52
C LYS A 57 -0.20 -7.02 -11.44
N PRO A 58 -0.83 -7.49 -10.35
CA PRO A 58 -1.30 -6.60 -9.28
C PRO A 58 -0.12 -5.96 -8.52
N PHE A 59 -0.37 -4.81 -7.91
CA PHE A 59 0.56 -4.12 -7.00
C PHE A 59 0.48 -4.67 -5.58
N ILE A 60 1.51 -4.34 -4.80
CA ILE A 60 1.51 -4.52 -3.34
C ILE A 60 0.71 -3.38 -2.72
N GLN A 61 -0.11 -3.67 -1.71
CA GLN A 61 -0.83 -2.68 -0.93
C GLN A 61 -0.08 -2.40 0.37
N LEU A 62 0.22 -1.12 0.60
CA LEU A 62 0.78 -0.65 1.87
C LEU A 62 -0.38 -0.41 2.83
N VAL A 63 -0.43 -1.15 3.94
CA VAL A 63 -1.55 -1.08 4.90
C VAL A 63 -1.05 -1.24 6.33
N THR A 64 -1.84 -0.82 7.31
CA THR A 64 -1.58 -1.09 8.73
C THR A 64 -1.90 -2.53 9.09
N LEU A 65 -1.41 -3.02 10.23
CA LEU A 65 -1.72 -4.36 10.73
C LEU A 65 -3.23 -4.61 10.84
N ASP A 66 -3.97 -3.61 11.32
CA ASP A 66 -5.43 -3.69 11.46
C ASP A 66 -6.16 -3.73 10.13
N MET A 67 -5.68 -2.98 9.14
CA MET A 67 -6.18 -3.10 7.78
C MET A 67 -5.89 -4.49 7.20
N ALA A 68 -4.70 -5.03 7.43
CA ALA A 68 -4.33 -6.36 6.94
C ALA A 68 -5.26 -7.45 7.48
N LYS A 69 -5.55 -7.41 8.80
CA LYS A 69 -6.51 -8.32 9.46
C LYS A 69 -7.92 -8.23 8.88
N LYS A 70 -8.36 -7.03 8.46
CA LYS A 70 -9.68 -6.80 7.84
C LYS A 70 -9.74 -7.26 6.38
N ILE A 71 -8.64 -7.14 5.64
CA ILE A 71 -8.56 -7.46 4.21
C ILE A 71 -8.40 -8.97 3.98
N ALA A 72 -7.76 -9.71 4.88
CA ALA A 72 -7.56 -11.14 4.74
C ALA A 72 -8.83 -11.96 5.09
N VAL A 73 -9.16 -12.98 4.28
CA VAL A 73 -10.27 -13.93 4.55
C VAL A 73 -9.95 -14.79 5.76
N LYS A 74 -8.72 -15.29 5.80
CA LYS A 74 -8.20 -16.11 6.90
C LYS A 74 -7.27 -15.25 7.74
N PRO A 75 -7.25 -15.42 9.07
CA PRO A 75 -6.25 -14.79 9.93
C PRO A 75 -4.83 -15.08 9.42
N ILE A 76 -3.99 -14.05 9.44
CA ILE A 76 -2.55 -14.22 9.20
C ILE A 76 -1.95 -14.83 10.49
N PRO A 77 -1.13 -15.91 10.40
CA PRO A 77 -0.54 -16.54 11.58
C PRO A 77 0.26 -15.54 12.44
N SER A 78 0.17 -15.66 13.77
CA SER A 78 0.82 -14.75 14.72
C SER A 78 2.33 -14.69 14.55
N GLU A 79 2.95 -15.81 14.19
CA GLU A 79 4.38 -15.97 13.94
C GLU A 79 4.83 -15.12 12.74
N ILE A 80 3.96 -14.97 11.74
CA ILE A 80 4.20 -14.11 10.57
C ILE A 80 3.99 -12.65 10.94
N LEU A 81 2.95 -12.35 11.73
CA LEU A 81 2.68 -10.99 12.20
C LEU A 81 3.79 -10.46 13.12
N ALA A 82 4.44 -11.33 13.88
CA ALA A 82 5.57 -10.99 14.75
C ALA A 82 6.81 -10.51 13.98
N LEU A 83 6.90 -10.78 12.67
CA LEU A 83 7.96 -10.28 11.80
C LEU A 83 7.69 -8.83 11.32
N TRP A 84 6.55 -8.24 11.68
CA TRP A 84 6.25 -6.84 11.41
C TRP A 84 6.50 -5.95 12.65
N PRO A 85 7.02 -4.73 12.47
CA PRO A 85 7.41 -4.10 11.20
C PRO A 85 8.73 -4.64 10.63
N GLY A 86 8.82 -4.75 9.30
CA GLY A 86 10.00 -5.27 8.62
C GLY A 86 9.76 -5.54 7.13
N PRO A 87 10.78 -6.01 6.38
CA PRO A 87 10.72 -6.26 4.93
C PRO A 87 9.89 -7.52 4.56
N LEU A 88 8.73 -7.69 5.17
CA LEU A 88 7.82 -8.80 4.95
C LEU A 88 6.69 -8.40 4.01
N THR A 89 6.41 -9.28 3.04
CA THR A 89 5.23 -9.23 2.18
C THR A 89 4.39 -10.48 2.38
N VAL A 90 3.11 -10.32 2.72
CA VAL A 90 2.18 -11.44 2.88
C VAL A 90 1.28 -11.55 1.66
N ILE A 91 1.17 -12.75 1.08
CA ILE A 91 0.17 -13.07 0.06
C ILE A 91 -1.02 -13.70 0.78
N ALA A 92 -2.15 -13.00 0.84
CA ALA A 92 -3.34 -13.46 1.55
C ALA A 92 -4.56 -13.49 0.62
N LYS A 93 -5.49 -14.42 0.88
CA LYS A 93 -6.79 -14.40 0.20
C LYS A 93 -7.59 -13.18 0.68
N ARG A 94 -8.04 -12.31 -0.22
CA ARG A 94 -8.79 -11.08 0.06
C ARG A 94 -10.25 -11.40 0.36
N SER A 95 -10.74 -10.82 1.45
CA SER A 95 -12.12 -10.89 1.89
C SER A 95 -13.03 -10.15 0.92
N GLU A 96 -14.11 -10.80 0.50
CA GLU A 96 -15.14 -10.21 -0.36
C GLU A 96 -16.20 -9.42 0.45
N ARG A 97 -15.98 -9.17 1.76
CA ARG A 97 -16.93 -8.40 2.56
C ARG A 97 -17.24 -7.06 1.86
N LYS A 98 -18.52 -6.83 1.56
CA LYS A 98 -19.06 -5.64 0.91
C LYS A 98 -18.74 -4.40 1.77
N GLY A 99 -17.58 -3.78 1.53
CA GLY A 99 -17.10 -2.64 2.29
C GLY A 99 -15.91 -1.94 1.62
N THR A 100 -16.21 -0.86 0.90
CA THR A 100 -15.35 0.29 0.58
C THR A 100 -14.21 0.14 -0.44
N VAL A 101 -13.54 -1.01 -0.58
CA VAL A 101 -12.42 -1.11 -1.57
C VAL A 101 -12.89 -1.77 -2.86
N LYS A 102 -13.24 -0.97 -3.88
CA LYS A 102 -13.67 -1.45 -5.20
C LYS A 102 -12.60 -2.38 -5.82
N ARG A 103 -13.07 -3.44 -6.50
CA ARG A 103 -12.23 -4.41 -7.22
C ARG A 103 -11.43 -3.68 -8.31
N SER A 104 -10.11 -3.71 -8.19
CA SER A 104 -9.18 -3.26 -9.23
C SER A 104 -8.16 -4.35 -9.62
N LEU A 105 -8.35 -5.57 -9.10
CA LEU A 105 -7.48 -6.70 -9.39
C LEU A 105 -8.00 -7.44 -10.64
N SER A 106 -7.12 -7.66 -11.61
CA SER A 106 -7.41 -8.48 -12.79
C SER A 106 -7.69 -9.94 -12.40
N ARG A 107 -8.46 -10.64 -13.25
CA ARG A 107 -8.90 -12.04 -13.05
C ARG A 107 -7.75 -13.02 -12.75
N ALA A 108 -6.52 -12.73 -13.14
CA ALA A 108 -5.34 -13.59 -12.90
C ALA A 108 -4.89 -13.63 -11.43
N SER A 109 -5.28 -12.65 -10.61
CA SER A 109 -5.03 -12.64 -9.15
C SER A 109 -6.32 -12.57 -8.34
N ALA A 110 -7.45 -13.03 -8.91
CA ALA A 110 -8.77 -12.96 -8.32
C ALA A 110 -8.80 -13.71 -6.98
N GLY A 111 -8.48 -12.98 -5.92
CA GLY A 111 -8.46 -13.50 -4.58
C GLY A 111 -7.20 -13.21 -3.79
N ASN A 112 -6.04 -12.86 -4.36
CA ASN A 112 -4.82 -12.69 -3.55
C ASN A 112 -4.36 -11.22 -3.48
N VAL A 113 -4.12 -10.71 -2.26
CA VAL A 113 -3.54 -9.39 -1.99
C VAL A 113 -2.11 -9.56 -1.48
N ARG A 114 -1.20 -8.72 -1.97
CA ARG A 114 0.14 -8.59 -1.38
C ARG A 114 0.11 -7.42 -0.41
N ILE A 115 0.41 -7.68 0.85
CA ILE A 115 0.37 -6.68 1.92
C ILE A 115 1.78 -6.42 2.42
N HIS A 116 2.14 -5.13 2.58
CA HIS A 116 3.38 -4.70 3.20
C HIS A 116 3.10 -3.59 4.22
N THR A 117 3.78 -3.62 5.36
CA THR A 117 3.74 -2.54 6.35
C THR A 117 4.99 -1.69 6.16
N SER A 118 4.85 -0.38 6.00
CA SER A 118 5.98 0.56 6.04
C SER A 118 5.94 1.32 7.36
N PRO A 119 7.08 1.64 7.98
CA PRO A 119 7.14 2.47 9.20
C PRO A 119 6.50 3.85 9.01
N LEU A 120 6.38 4.36 7.78
CA LEU A 120 5.64 5.60 7.48
C LEU A 120 4.13 5.53 7.81
N GLY A 121 3.58 4.32 8.00
CA GLY A 121 2.21 4.09 8.48
C GLY A 121 2.10 3.84 10.00
N ALA A 122 3.22 3.78 10.72
CA ALA A 122 3.29 3.54 12.16
C ALA A 122 3.46 4.83 12.98
N GLU A 123 3.69 5.98 12.33
CA GLU A 123 4.00 7.26 13.00
C GLU A 123 2.78 7.97 13.64
N LYS A 124 1.62 7.32 13.80
CA LYS A 124 0.44 7.94 14.45
C LYS A 124 -0.30 7.06 15.48
N GLU A 125 0.40 6.20 16.22
CA GLU A 125 -0.14 5.59 17.45
C GLU A 125 0.89 5.56 18.60
N ALA A 126 1.51 6.71 18.88
CA ALA A 126 2.19 6.99 20.14
C ALA A 126 1.76 8.36 20.66
#